data_AF-A0A1F4B3U6-F1
#
_entry.id   AF-A0A1F4B3U6-F1
#
_cell.length_a   1.000
_cell.length_b   1.000
_cell.length_c   1.000
_cell.angle_alpha   90.00
_cell.angle_beta   90.00
_cell.angle_gamma   90.00
#
_symmetry.space_group_name_H-M   'P 1'
#
loop_
_entity.id
_entity.type
_entity.pdbx_description
1 polymer ?
#
loop_
_entity_poly.entity_id
_entity_poly.type
_entity_poly.pdbx_seq_one_letter_code
_entity_poly.pdbx_strand_id
1 'polypeptide(L)'
;MVAGNVHAQGEARMEISSEYLADLLIGIAKAQTAVIDAMERANPGFRNTHAVPLLQIAANMRAGDPRLIDLPSRVLLRMQGRVALDNKAVRADLERLSNPQPATARDASAATAPAAPAAGGENLDFSANP
;
A
#
# COMPACT_ATOMS: atom_id res chain seq x y z
N MET A 1 16.74 16.73 52.87
CA MET A 1 16.13 15.48 52.36
C MET A 1 15.56 15.77 50.98
N VAL A 2 16.33 15.46 49.93
CA VAL A 2 15.88 15.59 48.53
C VAL A 2 15.26 14.25 48.16
N ALA A 3 13.94 14.22 47.99
CA ALA A 3 13.27 13.09 47.38
C ALA A 3 13.68 13.04 45.91
N GLY A 4 14.63 12.16 45.59
CA GLY A 4 15.02 11.89 44.22
C GLY A 4 13.85 11.28 43.47
N ASN A 5 13.39 11.97 42.43
CA ASN A 5 12.50 11.40 41.42
C ASN A 5 13.22 10.23 40.72
N VAL A 6 12.94 9.01 41.15
CA VAL A 6 13.35 7.77 40.47
C VAL A 6 12.32 7.46 39.37
N HIS A 7 12.26 8.31 38.35
CA HIS A 7 11.59 7.99 37.09
C HIS A 7 12.53 8.32 35.93
N ALA A 8 13.65 7.62 35.89
CA ALA A 8 14.59 7.65 34.77
C ALA A 8 15.03 6.22 34.44
N GLN A 9 14.07 5.34 34.16
CA GLN A 9 14.31 4.24 33.24
C GLN A 9 13.82 4.73 31.89
N GLY A 10 14.75 5.23 31.07
CA GLY A 10 14.46 5.51 29.67
C GLY A 10 13.94 4.23 29.05
N GLU A 11 12.70 4.24 28.58
CA GLU A 11 12.17 3.19 27.73
C GLU A 11 13.16 3.03 26.57
N ALA A 12 13.82 1.87 26.48
CA ALA A 12 14.58 1.52 25.30
C ALA A 12 13.58 1.38 24.15
N ARG A 13 13.31 2.50 23.46
CA ARG A 13 12.52 2.49 22.23
C ARG A 13 13.29 1.68 21.20
N MET A 14 12.71 0.55 20.79
CA MET A 14 13.22 -0.21 19.66
C MET A 14 13.12 0.65 18.40
N GLU A 15 14.25 1.02 17.81
CA GLU A 15 14.30 1.60 16.47
C GLU A 15 14.12 0.48 15.44
N ILE A 16 12.96 0.46 14.78
CA ILE A 16 12.65 -0.47 13.69
C ILE A 16 12.97 0.22 12.36
N SER A 17 13.88 -0.35 11.57
CA SER A 17 14.17 0.14 10.21
C SER A 17 13.00 -0.14 9.26
N SER A 18 12.86 0.67 8.21
CA SER A 18 11.86 0.47 7.15
C SER A 18 12.03 -0.87 6.44
N GLU A 19 13.28 -1.31 6.25
CA GLU A 19 13.64 -2.62 5.69
C GLU A 19 13.08 -3.77 6.54
N TYR A 20 13.33 -3.72 7.86
CA TYR A 20 12.88 -4.76 8.79
C TYR A 20 11.36 -4.79 8.90
N LEU A 21 10.72 -3.62 8.91
CA LEU A 21 9.26 -3.54 8.92
C LEU A 21 8.65 -4.08 7.61
N ALA A 22 9.29 -3.84 6.46
CA ALA A 22 8.86 -4.41 5.19
C ALA A 22 8.96 -5.95 5.20
N ASP A 23 10.06 -6.52 5.68
CA ASP A 23 10.21 -7.97 5.84
C ASP A 23 9.16 -8.56 6.78
N LEU A 24 8.91 -7.88 7.90
CA LEU A 24 7.89 -8.30 8.86
C LEU A 24 6.49 -8.29 8.23
N LEU A 25 6.13 -7.26 7.46
CA LEU A 25 4.85 -7.17 6.75
C LEU A 25 4.71 -8.28 5.70
N ILE A 26 5.78 -8.60 4.97
CA ILE A 26 5.80 -9.73 4.02
C ILE A 26 5.62 -11.06 4.76
N GLY A 27 6.31 -11.26 5.89
CA GLY A 27 6.18 -12.44 6.73
C GLY A 27 4.76 -12.64 7.25
N ILE A 28 4.12 -11.57 7.74
CA ILE A 28 2.72 -11.58 8.20
C ILE A 28 1.78 -11.94 7.04
N ALA A 29 1.95 -11.32 5.88
CA ALA A 29 1.11 -11.60 4.72
C ALA A 29 1.28 -13.06 4.23
N LYS A 30 2.49 -13.63 4.30
CA LYS A 30 2.74 -15.06 4.01
C LYS A 30 2.00 -15.97 4.99
N ALA A 31 2.03 -15.68 6.29
CA ALA A 31 1.31 -16.45 7.29
C ALA A 31 -0.21 -16.38 7.07
N GLN A 32 -0.75 -15.19 6.79
CA GLN A 32 -2.17 -15.00 6.50
C GLN A 32 -2.60 -15.68 5.19
N THR A 33 -1.72 -15.71 4.18
CA THR A 33 -1.96 -16.47 2.94
C THR A 33 -2.10 -17.96 3.23
N ALA A 34 -1.25 -18.53 4.09
CA ALA A 34 -1.36 -19.94 4.47
C ALA A 34 -2.69 -20.26 5.18
N VAL A 35 -3.19 -19.35 6.03
CA VAL A 35 -4.51 -19.48 6.66
C VAL A 35 -5.62 -19.45 5.60
N ILE A 36 -5.60 -18.49 4.68
CA ILE A 36 -6.60 -18.38 3.60
C ILE A 36 -6.57 -19.63 2.71
N ASP A 37 -5.38 -20.14 2.38
CA ASP A 37 -5.22 -21.35 1.58
C ASP A 37 -5.75 -22.59 2.31
N ALA A 38 -5.55 -22.70 3.62
CA ALA A 38 -6.13 -23.77 4.43
C ALA A 38 -7.67 -23.70 4.42
N MET A 39 -8.23 -22.50 4.55
CA MET A 39 -9.68 -22.29 4.48
C MET A 39 -10.24 -22.60 3.09
N GLU A 40 -9.54 -22.23 2.02
CA GLU A 40 -9.93 -22.56 0.64
C GLU A 40 -9.94 -24.07 0.40
N ARG A 41 -9.00 -24.83 0.98
CA ARG A 41 -8.99 -26.30 0.90
C ARG A 41 -10.13 -26.93 1.69
N ALA A 42 -10.49 -26.37 2.84
CA ALA A 42 -11.59 -26.87 3.66
C ALA A 42 -12.97 -26.46 3.11
N ASN A 43 -13.05 -25.31 2.44
CA ASN A 43 -14.27 -24.75 1.87
C ASN A 43 -13.96 -24.11 0.50
N PRO A 44 -14.10 -24.86 -0.61
CA PRO A 44 -13.79 -24.36 -1.95
C PRO A 44 -14.56 -23.08 -2.29
N GLY A 45 -13.86 -22.07 -2.80
CA GLY A 45 -14.41 -20.76 -3.11
C GLY A 45 -14.36 -19.76 -1.95
N PHE A 46 -13.97 -20.16 -0.73
CA PHE A 46 -13.88 -19.27 0.43
C PHE A 46 -13.07 -18.00 0.14
N ARG A 47 -11.94 -18.12 -0.54
CA ARG A 47 -11.05 -16.99 -0.84
C ARG A 47 -11.76 -15.91 -1.63
N ASN A 48 -12.45 -16.27 -2.70
CA ASN A 48 -13.07 -15.31 -3.62
C ASN A 48 -14.42 -14.80 -3.09
N THR A 49 -15.15 -15.65 -2.37
CA THR A 49 -16.48 -15.31 -1.85
C THR A 49 -16.41 -14.50 -0.56
N HIS A 50 -15.42 -14.74 0.31
CA HIS A 50 -15.35 -14.14 1.64
C HIS A 50 -14.07 -13.33 1.88
N ALA A 51 -12.90 -13.94 1.68
CA ALA A 51 -11.64 -13.31 2.09
C ALA A 51 -11.30 -12.06 1.24
N VAL A 52 -11.26 -12.19 -0.08
CA VAL A 52 -10.87 -11.10 -1.00
C VAL A 52 -11.78 -9.86 -0.85
N PRO A 53 -13.13 -9.97 -0.81
CA PRO A 53 -13.99 -8.81 -0.60
C PRO A 53 -13.71 -8.07 0.71
N LEU A 54 -13.51 -8.81 1.82
CA LEU A 54 -13.20 -8.22 3.13
C LEU A 54 -11.82 -7.57 3.13
N LEU A 55 -10.83 -8.19 2.47
CA LEU A 55 -9.51 -7.62 2.30
C LEU A 55 -9.54 -6.33 1.46
N GLN A 56 -10.36 -6.24 0.42
CA GLN A 56 -10.53 -5.01 -0.37
C GLN A 56 -11.08 -3.84 0.47
N ILE A 57 -12.02 -4.14 1.38
CA ILE A 57 -12.56 -3.15 2.33
C ILE A 57 -11.46 -2.73 3.32
N ALA A 58 -10.78 -3.69 3.94
CA ALA A 58 -9.72 -3.41 4.92
C ALA A 58 -8.50 -2.69 4.30
N ALA A 59 -8.20 -2.95 3.03
CA ALA A 59 -7.18 -2.26 2.25
C ALA A 59 -7.61 -0.86 1.78
N ASN A 60 -8.86 -0.48 2.03
CA ASN A 60 -9.41 0.81 1.64
C ASN A 60 -9.15 1.12 0.15
N MET A 61 -9.36 0.12 -0.73
CA MET A 61 -8.94 0.20 -2.15
C MET A 61 -9.68 1.28 -2.95
N ARG A 62 -10.81 1.77 -2.44
CA ARG A 62 -11.63 2.81 -3.09
C ARG A 62 -11.26 4.23 -2.67
N ALA A 63 -10.50 4.40 -1.59
CA ALA A 63 -10.07 5.73 -1.17
C ALA A 63 -8.92 6.24 -2.04
N GLY A 64 -8.95 7.53 -2.36
CA GLY A 64 -7.91 8.19 -3.15
C GLY A 64 -6.58 8.34 -2.42
N ASP A 65 -6.58 8.39 -1.08
CA ASP A 65 -5.38 8.51 -0.26
C ASP A 65 -5.23 7.30 0.68
N PRO A 66 -4.37 6.32 0.34
CA PRO A 66 -4.10 5.19 1.23
C PRO A 66 -3.38 5.63 2.50
N ARG A 67 -3.71 4.98 3.63
CA ARG A 67 -3.05 5.22 4.91
C ARG A 67 -2.14 4.06 5.28
N LEU A 68 -1.21 4.31 6.19
CA LEU A 68 -0.29 3.29 6.71
C LEU A 68 -1.01 2.06 7.29
N ILE A 69 -2.13 2.27 7.98
CA ILE A 69 -2.96 1.18 8.55
C ILE A 69 -3.60 0.28 7.48
N ASP A 70 -3.77 0.80 6.26
CA ASP A 70 -4.37 0.05 5.16
C ASP A 70 -3.31 -0.82 4.45
N LEU A 71 -2.02 -0.58 4.70
CA LEU A 71 -0.87 -1.22 4.02
C LEU A 71 -0.82 -2.74 4.22
N PRO A 72 -1.00 -3.32 5.43
CA PRO A 72 -0.91 -4.77 5.60
C PRO A 72 -1.92 -5.53 4.73
N SER A 73 -3.17 -5.03 4.66
CA SER A 73 -4.22 -5.61 3.82
C SER A 73 -3.91 -5.49 2.32
N ARG A 74 -3.27 -4.38 1.91
CA ARG A 74 -2.81 -4.19 0.51
C ARG A 74 -1.68 -5.14 0.13
N VAL A 75 -0.73 -5.37 1.03
CA VAL A 75 0.34 -6.37 0.85
C VAL A 75 -0.26 -7.77 0.73
N LEU A 76 -1.20 -8.13 1.61
CA LEU A 76 -1.88 -9.42 1.55
C LEU A 76 -2.68 -9.58 0.24
N LEU A 77 -3.42 -8.56 -0.22
CA LEU A 77 -4.15 -8.60 -1.50
C LEU A 77 -3.23 -8.87 -2.70
N ARG A 78 -2.02 -8.28 -2.73
CA ARG A 78 -1.03 -8.58 -3.77
C ARG A 78 -0.65 -10.06 -3.78
N MET A 79 -0.44 -10.66 -2.59
CA MET A 79 -0.18 -12.10 -2.48
C MET A 79 -1.36 -12.95 -2.96
N GLN A 80 -2.60 -12.54 -2.66
CA GLN A 80 -3.79 -13.26 -3.13
C GLN A 80 -3.89 -13.24 -4.66
N GLY A 81 -3.44 -12.15 -5.30
CA GLY A 81 -3.31 -12.04 -6.75
C GLY A 81 -2.09 -12.77 -7.34
N ARG A 82 -1.32 -13.51 -6.52
CA ARG A 82 -0.07 -14.17 -6.90
C ARG A 82 0.99 -13.20 -7.45
N VAL A 83 0.95 -11.95 -7.01
CA VAL A 83 1.98 -10.96 -7.33
C VAL A 83 3.19 -11.23 -6.44
N ALA A 84 4.38 -11.31 -7.06
CA ALA A 84 5.62 -11.42 -6.30
C ALA A 84 5.80 -10.18 -5.41
N LEU A 85 6.00 -10.40 -4.11
CA LEU A 85 6.35 -9.35 -3.17
C LEU A 85 7.86 -9.25 -3.07
N ASP A 86 8.38 -8.06 -3.34
CA ASP A 86 9.77 -7.68 -3.09
C ASP A 86 9.80 -6.71 -1.89
N ASN A 87 10.78 -6.88 -0.99
CA ASN A 87 10.99 -5.99 0.15
C ASN A 87 11.06 -4.54 -0.31
N LYS A 88 11.84 -4.27 -1.36
CA LYS A 88 12.04 -2.91 -1.88
C LYS A 88 10.73 -2.21 -2.23
N ALA A 89 9.76 -2.93 -2.79
CA ALA A 89 8.46 -2.38 -3.13
C ALA A 89 7.61 -2.07 -1.89
N VAL A 90 7.58 -2.99 -0.91
CA VAL A 90 6.85 -2.80 0.35
C VAL A 90 7.47 -1.67 1.18
N ARG A 91 8.80 -1.59 1.22
CA ARG A 91 9.55 -0.51 1.86
C ARG A 91 9.23 0.85 1.24
N ALA A 92 9.21 0.95 -0.10
CA ALA A 92 8.87 2.18 -0.79
C ALA A 92 7.43 2.64 -0.49
N ASP A 93 6.48 1.71 -0.38
CA ASP A 93 5.12 2.02 0.06
C ASP A 93 5.09 2.48 1.52
N LEU A 94 5.81 1.80 2.41
CA LEU A 94 5.92 2.15 3.82
C LEU A 94 6.49 3.56 4.01
N GLU A 95 7.57 3.91 3.31
CA GLU A 95 8.21 5.23 3.39
C GLU A 95 7.28 6.33 2.85
N ARG A 96 6.60 6.06 1.72
CA ARG A 96 5.60 6.97 1.14
C ARG A 96 4.44 7.26 2.08
N LEU A 97 3.99 6.25 2.82
CA LEU A 97 2.85 6.35 3.74
C LEU A 97 3.25 6.86 5.13
N SER A 98 4.49 6.63 5.55
CA SER A 98 5.05 7.14 6.81
C SER A 98 5.34 8.64 6.74
N ASN A 99 5.55 9.18 5.54
CA ASN A 99 5.67 10.61 5.31
C ASN A 99 4.45 11.13 4.53
N PRO A 100 3.28 11.32 5.18
CA PRO A 100 2.09 11.83 4.53
C PRO A 100 2.32 13.29 4.12
N GLN A 101 2.85 13.49 2.91
CA GLN A 101 2.80 14.79 2.26
C GLN A 101 1.31 15.16 2.10
N PRO A 102 0.87 16.36 2.53
CA PRO A 102 -0.53 16.75 2.43
C PRO A 102 -1.02 16.61 0.99
N ALA A 103 -2.24 16.08 0.80
CA ALA A 103 -2.82 15.79 -0.50
C ALA A 103 -2.75 16.97 -1.49
N THR A 104 -2.82 18.20 -0.98
CA THR A 104 -2.66 19.45 -1.75
C THR A 104 -1.29 19.60 -2.42
N ALA A 105 -0.22 19.07 -1.83
CA ALA A 105 1.11 19.09 -2.43
C ALA A 105 1.33 17.96 -3.44
N ARG A 106 0.57 16.85 -3.36
CA ARG A 106 0.61 15.78 -4.37
C ARG A 106 -0.11 16.20 -5.65
N ASP A 107 -1.25 16.88 -5.54
CA ASP A 107 -1.95 17.46 -6.69
C ASP A 107 -1.14 18.59 -7.34
N ALA A 108 -0.48 19.44 -6.54
CA ALA A 108 0.42 20.48 -7.05
C ALA A 108 1.65 19.90 -7.77
N SER A 109 2.21 18.78 -7.28
CA SER A 109 3.33 18.10 -7.95
C SER A 109 2.92 17.42 -9.26
N ALA A 110 1.69 16.91 -9.35
CA ALA A 110 1.13 16.40 -10.61
C ALA A 110 0.86 17.53 -11.62
N ALA A 111 0.48 18.72 -11.13
CA ALA A 111 0.30 19.92 -11.95
C ALA A 111 1.62 20.58 -12.42
N THR A 112 2.77 20.18 -11.85
CA THR A 112 4.10 20.72 -12.21
C THR A 112 4.88 19.79 -13.16
N ALA A 113 4.30 18.64 -13.55
CA ALA A 113 4.87 17.84 -14.63
C ALA A 113 4.82 18.67 -15.93
N PRO A 114 5.93 18.77 -16.70
CA PRO A 114 5.95 19.59 -17.90
C PRO A 114 4.94 19.01 -18.89
N ALA A 115 3.95 19.83 -19.24
CA ALA A 115 3.05 19.53 -20.34
C ALA A 115 3.90 19.31 -21.60
N ALA A 116 3.85 18.09 -22.14
CA ALA A 116 4.35 17.83 -23.48
C ALA A 116 3.67 18.81 -24.45
N PRO A 117 4.39 19.44 -25.39
CA PRO A 117 3.79 20.39 -26.29
C PRO A 117 2.73 19.68 -27.14
N ALA A 118 1.49 20.17 -27.07
CA ALA A 118 0.41 19.76 -27.95
C ALA A 118 0.79 20.13 -29.39
N ALA A 119 1.28 19.15 -30.15
CA ALA A 119 1.42 19.29 -31.58
C ALA A 119 0.02 19.28 -32.21
N GLY A 120 -0.38 20.46 -32.67
CA GLY A 120 -1.23 20.73 -33.84
C GLY A 120 -2.37 19.76 -34.11
N GLY A 121 -3.60 20.20 -33.80
CA GLY A 121 -4.78 19.66 -34.45
C GLY A 121 -4.75 20.01 -35.94
N GLU A 122 -4.61 19.02 -36.79
CA GLU A 122 -4.99 19.09 -38.20
C GLU A 122 -6.17 18.14 -38.42
N ASN A 123 -7.22 18.73 -38.99
CA ASN A 123 -8.54 18.15 -39.20
C ASN A 123 -8.46 16.89 -40.08
N LEU A 124 -8.89 15.75 -39.55
CA LEU A 124 -9.16 14.56 -40.35
C LEU A 124 -10.57 14.68 -40.93
N ASP A 125 -10.67 15.38 -42.04
CA ASP A 125 -11.86 15.47 -42.89
C ASP A 125 -12.11 14.12 -43.58
N PHE A 126 -13.18 13.43 -43.19
CA PHE A 126 -13.62 12.14 -43.72
C PHE A 126 -14.66 12.29 -44.85
N SER A 127 -14.55 13.31 -45.70
CA SER A 127 -15.39 13.47 -46.90
C SER A 127 -14.59 13.50 -48.20
N ALA A 128 -14.19 12.33 -48.71
CA ALA A 128 -13.95 12.14 -50.14
C ALA A 128 -14.10 10.66 -50.52
N ASN A 129 -15.21 10.37 -51.19
CA ASN A 129 -15.47 9.13 -51.93
C ASN A 129 -14.73 9.18 -53.29
N PRO A 130 -14.37 8.02 -53.86
CA PRO A 130 -15.03 7.63 -55.12
C PRO A 130 -15.66 6.23 -55.09
#